data_AF-A0A535H5N5-F1
#
_entry.id   AF-A0A535H5N5-F1
#
_cell.length_a   1.000
_cell.length_b   1.000
_cell.length_c   1.000
_cell.angle_alpha   90.00
_cell.angle_beta   90.00
_cell.angle_gamma   90.00
#
_symmetry.space_group_name_H-M   'P 1'
#
loop_
_entity.id
_entity.type
_entity.pdbx_description
1 polymer ?
#
loop_
_entity_poly.entity_id
_entity_poly.type
_entity_poly.pdbx_seq_one_letter_code
_entity_poly.pdbx_strand_id
1 'polypeptide(L)'
;WGAHYACEKIGSLVIPGGAQTTEARIMQIIEMGVTTVCSTPTYALHLWQKAKERGIDLAKESNVNKVILSGEPAGSIPAVKHQLEEAWGAKCGDTAGMTEIGTIMIFECSHQPGGTHIIEDHFIEEVLNPVNNEPAGYDELGERVVTSFGRGFIPLIRYRTKDMVMKVPASTCTCGRTWDLYSGGIRGRWDDMKLIRGTNVYPRAVEAIIREYAAIDEFQIYIWRKEEVQDEITIKLEIKPGHEAEWVVLQHKLAKDLANAHEGLRFNIERVEYGVLPHFELKAKRLADVRPVAQY
;
A
#
# COMPACT_ATOMS: atom_id res chain seq x y z
N TRP A 1 6.82 -4.85 -12.70
CA TRP A 1 7.15 -4.97 -14.14
C TRP A 1 7.12 -3.65 -14.91
N GLY A 2 6.18 -2.74 -14.66
CA GLY A 2 6.10 -1.46 -15.41
C GLY A 2 7.35 -0.61 -15.40
N ALA A 3 7.85 -0.27 -14.20
CA ALA A 3 9.06 0.51 -14.05
C ALA A 3 10.27 -0.17 -14.70
N HIS A 4 10.38 -1.51 -14.64
CA HIS A 4 11.43 -2.29 -15.29
C HIS A 4 11.46 -2.02 -16.80
N TYR A 5 10.35 -2.29 -17.50
CA TYR A 5 10.29 -2.09 -18.95
C TYR A 5 10.34 -0.62 -19.36
N ALA A 6 9.83 0.30 -18.53
CA ALA A 6 9.97 1.72 -18.76
C ALA A 6 11.45 2.14 -18.72
N CYS A 7 12.22 1.64 -17.75
CA CYS A 7 13.67 1.89 -17.65
C CYS A 7 14.43 1.33 -18.86
N GLU A 8 14.13 0.11 -19.29
CA GLU A 8 14.73 -0.46 -20.52
C GLU A 8 14.41 0.40 -21.75
N LYS A 9 13.14 0.82 -21.89
CA LYS A 9 12.69 1.64 -23.02
C LYS A 9 13.39 3.00 -23.11
N ILE A 10 13.75 3.61 -21.97
CA ILE A 10 14.50 4.88 -21.94
C ILE A 10 16.02 4.68 -22.05
N GLY A 11 16.49 3.44 -22.23
CA GLY A 11 17.92 3.12 -22.40
C GLY A 11 18.70 2.99 -21.10
N SER A 12 18.02 2.86 -19.95
CA SER A 12 18.69 2.61 -18.67
C SER A 12 19.15 1.15 -18.57
N LEU A 13 20.31 0.93 -17.97
CA LEU A 13 20.71 -0.41 -17.52
C LEU A 13 19.83 -0.83 -16.35
N VAL A 14 19.04 -1.89 -16.54
CA VAL A 14 18.16 -2.42 -15.49
C VAL A 14 18.85 -3.58 -14.78
N ILE A 15 18.96 -3.46 -13.46
CA ILE A 15 19.56 -4.47 -12.58
C ILE A 15 18.44 -5.12 -11.76
N PRO A 16 17.91 -6.29 -12.18
CA PRO A 16 16.86 -6.95 -11.44
C PRO A 16 17.43 -7.64 -10.20
N GLY A 17 16.93 -7.27 -9.02
CA GLY A 17 17.41 -7.87 -7.76
C GLY A 17 16.85 -9.27 -7.46
N GLY A 18 15.83 -9.75 -8.18
CA GLY A 18 15.27 -11.10 -8.02
C GLY A 18 15.01 -11.50 -6.56
N ALA A 19 15.33 -12.75 -6.21
CA ALA A 19 15.18 -13.33 -4.87
C ALA A 19 16.42 -13.14 -3.95
N GLN A 20 17.20 -12.07 -4.16
CA GLN A 20 18.35 -11.75 -3.31
C GLN A 20 17.93 -11.41 -1.87
N THR A 21 18.82 -11.67 -0.91
CA THR A 21 18.66 -11.15 0.45
C THR A 21 18.79 -9.62 0.46
N THR A 22 18.25 -8.97 1.50
CA THR A 22 18.34 -7.52 1.68
C THR A 22 19.80 -7.05 1.68
N GLU A 23 20.69 -7.80 2.30
CA GLU A 23 22.12 -7.53 2.36
C GLU A 23 22.79 -7.55 0.97
N ALA A 24 22.51 -8.60 0.20
CA ALA A 24 23.05 -8.72 -1.15
C ALA A 24 22.56 -7.58 -2.05
N ARG A 25 21.31 -7.12 -1.85
CA ARG A 25 20.74 -5.98 -2.57
C ARG A 25 21.41 -4.66 -2.20
N ILE A 26 21.73 -4.43 -0.92
CA ILE A 26 22.47 -3.25 -0.47
C ILE A 26 23.86 -3.20 -1.14
N MET A 27 24.58 -4.33 -1.11
CA MET A 27 25.91 -4.39 -1.76
C MET A 27 25.80 -4.19 -3.27
N GLN A 28 24.79 -4.78 -3.92
CA GLN A 28 24.53 -4.57 -5.34
C GLN A 28 24.31 -3.08 -5.68
N ILE A 29 23.54 -2.36 -4.87
CA ILE A 29 23.29 -0.92 -5.06
C ILE A 29 24.59 -0.13 -5.07
N ILE A 30 25.49 -0.43 -4.12
CA ILE A 30 26.75 0.29 -3.94
C ILE A 30 27.76 -0.12 -5.01
N GLU A 31 28.05 -1.41 -5.13
CA GLU A 31 29.11 -1.94 -5.99
C GLU A 31 28.81 -1.72 -7.47
N MET A 32 27.54 -1.77 -7.88
CA MET A 32 27.13 -1.51 -9.27
C MET A 32 26.86 -0.03 -9.54
N GLY A 33 27.02 0.85 -8.54
CA GLY A 33 26.81 2.29 -8.69
C GLY A 33 25.40 2.66 -9.12
N VAL A 34 24.38 1.99 -8.55
CA VAL A 34 22.96 2.22 -8.89
C VAL A 34 22.59 3.68 -8.63
N THR A 35 21.95 4.32 -9.62
CA THR A 35 21.55 5.74 -9.52
C THR A 35 20.07 5.94 -9.16
N THR A 36 19.25 4.93 -9.38
CA THR A 36 17.80 4.97 -9.17
C THR A 36 17.33 3.67 -8.53
N VAL A 37 16.57 3.76 -7.44
CA VAL A 37 15.97 2.60 -6.78
C VAL A 37 14.46 2.66 -6.95
N CYS A 38 13.85 1.59 -7.48
CA CYS A 38 12.40 1.41 -7.51
C CYS A 38 12.01 0.45 -6.38
N SER A 39 11.14 0.86 -5.46
CA SER A 39 10.81 0.08 -4.27
C SER A 39 9.41 0.43 -3.73
N THR A 40 8.89 -0.37 -2.80
CA THR A 40 7.87 0.15 -1.88
C THR A 40 8.52 1.04 -0.81
N PRO A 41 7.79 2.03 -0.25
CA PRO A 41 8.26 2.86 0.86
C PRO A 41 8.78 2.05 2.06
N THR A 42 8.03 1.04 2.50
CA THR A 42 8.41 0.19 3.63
C THR A 42 9.72 -0.54 3.35
N TYR A 43 9.88 -1.11 2.16
CA TYR A 43 11.10 -1.82 1.82
C TYR A 43 12.31 -0.89 1.62
N ALA A 44 12.10 0.33 1.13
CA ALA A 44 13.16 1.33 1.02
C ALA A 44 13.69 1.75 2.40
N LEU A 45 12.82 1.92 3.40
CA LEU A 45 13.25 2.14 4.79
C LEU A 45 13.95 0.92 5.38
N HIS A 46 13.46 -0.29 5.08
CA HIS A 46 14.09 -1.53 5.56
C HIS A 46 15.52 -1.70 5.02
N LEU A 47 15.75 -1.43 3.73
CA LEU A 47 17.07 -1.43 3.12
C LEU A 47 18.02 -0.45 3.82
N TRP A 48 17.54 0.77 4.10
CA TRP A 48 18.32 1.76 4.83
C TRP A 48 18.65 1.32 6.26
N GLN A 49 17.67 0.80 7.01
CA GLN A 49 17.89 0.28 8.37
C GLN A 49 18.95 -0.83 8.38
N LYS A 50 18.86 -1.77 7.43
CA LYS A 50 19.82 -2.88 7.32
C LYS A 50 21.20 -2.45 6.86
N ALA A 51 21.31 -1.42 6.02
CA ALA A 51 22.59 -0.81 5.69
C ALA A 51 23.22 -0.16 6.94
N LYS A 52 22.42 0.59 7.70
CA LYS A 52 22.88 1.24 8.94
C LYS A 52 23.35 0.25 10.00
N GLU A 53 22.65 -0.87 10.20
CA GLU A 53 23.09 -1.96 11.09
C GLU A 53 24.48 -2.50 10.74
N ARG A 54 24.91 -2.36 9.49
CA ARG A 54 26.22 -2.78 8.97
C ARG A 54 27.24 -1.65 8.89
N GLY A 55 26.91 -0.47 9.41
CA GLY A 55 27.78 0.70 9.35
C GLY A 55 27.86 1.37 7.98
N ILE A 56 26.91 1.08 7.09
CA ILE A 56 26.84 1.68 5.75
C ILE A 56 25.82 2.84 5.76
N ASP A 57 26.24 4.02 5.35
CA ASP A 57 25.41 5.21 5.15
C ASP A 57 25.01 5.34 3.68
N LEU A 58 23.83 4.82 3.30
CA LEU A 58 23.37 4.83 1.90
C LEU A 58 23.34 6.24 1.28
N ALA A 59 23.05 7.27 2.09
CA ALA A 59 23.00 8.65 1.61
C ALA A 59 24.37 9.19 1.19
N LYS A 60 25.47 8.60 1.69
CA LYS A 60 26.85 9.03 1.39
C LYS A 60 27.63 8.03 0.55
N GLU A 61 27.33 6.75 0.69
CA GLU A 61 28.11 5.66 0.11
C GLU A 61 27.47 5.08 -1.16
N SER A 62 26.23 5.44 -1.50
CA SER A 62 25.59 5.05 -2.75
C SER A 62 25.56 6.20 -3.78
N ASN A 63 25.44 5.87 -5.06
CA ASN A 63 25.23 6.83 -6.14
C ASN A 63 23.75 7.17 -6.38
N VAL A 64 22.85 6.70 -5.50
CA VAL A 64 21.41 6.85 -5.66
C VAL A 64 21.05 8.32 -5.51
N ASN A 65 20.43 8.89 -6.55
CA ASN A 65 19.93 10.27 -6.52
C ASN A 65 18.40 10.35 -6.67
N LYS A 66 17.75 9.22 -6.97
CA LYS A 66 16.30 9.10 -7.07
C LYS A 66 15.81 7.79 -6.48
N VAL A 67 14.72 7.85 -5.71
CA VAL A 67 13.96 6.69 -5.27
C VAL A 67 12.53 6.82 -5.81
N ILE A 68 12.08 5.83 -6.58
CA ILE A 68 10.73 5.76 -7.13
C ILE A 68 9.92 4.79 -6.27
N LEU A 69 8.84 5.31 -5.68
CA LEU A 69 8.06 4.62 -4.67
C LEU A 69 6.70 4.21 -5.24
N SER A 70 6.24 3.00 -4.92
CA SER A 70 4.91 2.52 -5.33
C SER A 70 4.38 1.44 -4.40
N GLY A 71 3.10 1.07 -4.57
CA GLY A 71 2.47 -0.06 -3.90
C GLY A 71 1.87 0.22 -2.52
N GLU A 72 2.28 1.30 -1.85
CA GLU A 72 1.79 1.70 -0.53
C GLU A 72 1.62 3.22 -0.45
N PRO A 73 0.62 3.75 0.29
CA PRO A 73 0.50 5.17 0.58
C PRO A 73 1.69 5.65 1.43
N ALA A 74 2.64 6.36 0.82
CA ALA A 74 3.72 7.02 1.55
C ALA A 74 4.53 8.00 0.72
N GLY A 75 4.67 7.77 -0.60
CA GLY A 75 5.48 8.63 -1.47
C GLY A 75 5.01 10.09 -1.49
N SER A 76 3.71 10.33 -1.32
CA SER A 76 3.11 11.66 -1.25
C SER A 76 2.72 12.11 0.17
N ILE A 77 3.10 11.35 1.21
CA ILE A 77 2.89 11.75 2.62
C ILE A 77 4.12 12.55 3.06
N PRO A 78 4.04 13.86 3.35
CA PRO A 78 5.21 14.73 3.51
C PRO A 78 6.24 14.23 4.53
N ALA A 79 5.79 13.78 5.71
CA ALA A 79 6.67 13.31 6.77
C ALA A 79 7.42 12.01 6.39
N VAL A 80 6.71 11.05 5.79
CA VAL A 80 7.32 9.78 5.36
C VAL A 80 8.27 9.99 4.20
N LYS A 81 7.88 10.83 3.25
CA LYS A 81 8.72 11.23 2.12
C LYS A 81 10.02 11.88 2.60
N HIS A 82 9.93 12.88 3.48
CA HIS A 82 11.12 13.55 4.04
C HIS A 82 12.07 12.54 4.71
N GLN A 83 11.54 11.63 5.52
CA GLN A 83 12.33 10.58 6.15
C GLN A 83 13.06 9.69 5.12
N LEU A 84 12.39 9.32 4.03
CA LEU A 84 13.00 8.54 2.96
C LEU A 84 14.07 9.34 2.20
N GLU A 85 13.83 10.62 1.95
CA GLU A 85 14.81 11.49 1.27
C GLU A 85 16.07 11.68 2.11
N GLU A 86 15.95 11.86 3.43
CA GLU A 86 17.08 11.92 4.34
C GLU A 86 17.82 10.57 4.43
N ALA A 87 17.07 9.47 4.54
CA ALA A 87 17.64 8.13 4.64
C ALA A 87 18.49 7.75 3.41
N TRP A 88 18.04 8.15 2.23
CA TRP A 88 18.67 7.81 0.97
C TRP A 88 19.57 8.90 0.38
N GLY A 89 19.55 10.12 0.93
CA GLY A 89 20.24 11.26 0.33
C GLY A 89 19.75 11.59 -1.08
N ALA A 90 18.51 11.25 -1.41
CA ALA A 90 17.98 11.19 -2.76
C ALA A 90 16.56 11.73 -2.83
N LYS A 91 16.16 12.29 -3.98
CA LYS A 91 14.76 12.69 -4.17
C LYS A 91 13.85 11.47 -4.22
N CYS A 92 12.74 11.52 -3.51
CA CYS A 92 11.71 10.48 -3.56
C CYS A 92 10.54 10.93 -4.43
N GLY A 93 10.09 10.08 -5.35
CA GLY A 93 8.94 10.32 -6.20
C GLY A 93 7.89 9.23 -6.04
N ASP A 94 6.64 9.63 -5.86
CA ASP A 94 5.51 8.70 -5.76
C ASP A 94 5.00 8.28 -7.14
N THR A 95 4.53 7.05 -7.26
CA THR A 95 3.81 6.56 -8.43
C THR A 95 2.84 5.45 -8.04
N ALA A 96 1.69 5.40 -8.71
CA ALA A 96 0.72 4.33 -8.49
C ALA A 96 0.27 3.70 -9.82
N GLY A 97 -0.10 2.43 -9.72
CA GLY A 97 -0.52 1.56 -10.79
C GLY A 97 -1.52 0.54 -10.25
N MET A 98 -2.19 -0.18 -11.14
CA MET A 98 -2.88 -1.41 -10.78
C MET A 98 -2.84 -2.41 -11.93
N THR A 99 -2.91 -3.70 -11.60
CA THR A 99 -2.71 -4.79 -12.56
C THR A 99 -3.67 -4.68 -13.75
N GLU A 100 -4.92 -4.33 -13.46
CA GLU A 100 -6.04 -4.22 -14.40
C GLU A 100 -5.80 -3.11 -15.42
N ILE A 101 -5.39 -1.92 -14.98
CA ILE A 101 -5.31 -0.73 -15.84
C ILE A 101 -3.92 -0.56 -16.48
N GLY A 102 -2.87 -0.71 -15.68
CA GLY A 102 -1.55 -0.26 -16.07
C GLY A 102 -0.67 -0.05 -14.86
N THR A 103 0.62 -0.36 -15.03
CA THR A 103 1.59 -0.39 -13.93
C THR A 103 1.99 0.98 -13.40
N ILE A 104 1.82 2.03 -14.18
CA ILE A 104 2.07 3.43 -13.80
C ILE A 104 0.98 4.25 -14.47
N MET A 105 0.14 4.90 -13.67
CA MET A 105 -0.98 5.76 -14.13
C MET A 105 -0.79 7.19 -13.67
N ILE A 106 -0.13 7.35 -12.53
CA ILE A 106 0.19 8.64 -11.92
C ILE A 106 1.65 8.64 -11.47
N PHE A 107 2.28 9.81 -11.47
CA PHE A 107 3.66 9.97 -11.02
C PHE A 107 3.92 11.37 -10.47
N GLU A 108 4.78 11.47 -9.47
CA GLU A 108 5.28 12.75 -8.99
C GLU A 108 6.46 13.23 -9.86
N CYS A 109 6.41 14.49 -10.30
CA CYS A 109 7.47 15.06 -11.13
C CYS A 109 8.64 15.59 -10.30
N SER A 110 9.74 15.96 -10.97
CA SER A 110 10.97 16.46 -10.31
C SER A 110 10.80 17.76 -9.50
N HIS A 111 9.70 18.48 -9.71
CA HIS A 111 9.34 19.70 -8.98
C HIS A 111 8.64 19.39 -7.65
N GLN A 112 8.23 18.12 -7.43
CA GLN A 112 7.65 17.62 -6.18
C GLN A 112 6.54 18.51 -5.61
N PRO A 113 5.42 18.70 -6.36
CA PRO A 113 4.34 19.61 -5.97
C PRO A 113 3.49 19.11 -4.78
N GLY A 114 3.89 18.02 -4.11
CA GLY A 114 3.09 17.38 -3.05
C GLY A 114 1.96 16.49 -3.60
N GLY A 115 2.11 15.99 -4.82
CA GLY A 115 1.11 15.15 -5.48
C GLY A 115 1.60 14.56 -6.79
N THR A 116 0.79 13.68 -7.37
CA THR A 116 1.15 12.93 -8.58
C THR A 116 0.36 13.42 -9.77
N HIS A 117 1.03 13.76 -10.88
CA HIS A 117 0.38 14.00 -12.16
C HIS A 117 -0.31 12.75 -12.67
N ILE A 118 -1.45 12.96 -13.30
CA ILE A 118 -2.21 11.96 -14.03
C ILE A 118 -1.66 11.86 -15.46
N ILE A 119 -1.53 10.65 -16.01
CA ILE A 119 -1.09 10.44 -17.40
C ILE A 119 -2.31 10.55 -18.33
N GLU A 120 -2.84 11.77 -18.49
CA GLU A 120 -4.14 12.02 -19.15
C GLU A 120 -4.15 11.72 -20.66
N ASP A 121 -2.99 11.53 -21.28
CA ASP A 121 -2.91 11.06 -22.66
C ASP A 121 -3.23 9.56 -22.81
N HIS A 122 -3.23 8.80 -21.71
CA HIS A 122 -3.57 7.37 -21.69
C HIS A 122 -4.82 7.04 -20.84
N PHE A 123 -5.28 7.97 -20.01
CA PHE A 123 -6.39 7.73 -19.08
C PHE A 123 -7.36 8.91 -19.06
N ILE A 124 -8.66 8.62 -19.15
CA ILE A 124 -9.70 9.56 -18.73
C ILE A 124 -10.00 9.27 -17.27
N GLU A 125 -9.89 10.29 -16.43
CA GLU A 125 -9.98 10.17 -14.98
C GLU A 125 -11.12 11.02 -14.44
N GLU A 126 -12.05 10.33 -13.79
CA GLU A 126 -13.18 10.89 -13.05
C GLU A 126 -12.91 10.72 -11.55
N VAL A 127 -13.38 11.67 -10.74
CA VAL A 127 -13.44 11.51 -9.29
C VAL A 127 -14.89 11.65 -8.88
N LEU A 128 -15.45 10.60 -8.28
CA LEU A 128 -16.87 10.56 -7.92
C LEU A 128 -17.03 10.43 -6.42
N ASN A 129 -18.03 11.08 -5.84
CA ASN A 129 -18.46 10.78 -4.50
C ASN A 129 -18.96 9.31 -4.46
N PRO A 130 -18.40 8.46 -3.58
CA PRO A 130 -18.66 7.04 -3.61
C PRO A 130 -20.05 6.64 -3.07
N VAL A 131 -20.78 7.55 -2.42
CA VAL A 131 -22.12 7.30 -1.86
C VAL A 131 -23.21 7.62 -2.87
N ASN A 132 -23.15 8.80 -3.49
CA ASN A 132 -24.20 9.28 -4.40
C ASN A 132 -23.82 9.22 -5.88
N ASN A 133 -22.55 8.91 -6.21
CA ASN A 133 -21.99 8.85 -7.56
C ASN A 133 -21.94 10.19 -8.32
N GLU A 134 -22.13 11.31 -7.64
CA GLU A 134 -21.96 12.63 -8.24
C GLU A 134 -20.46 12.95 -8.43
N PRO A 135 -20.07 13.68 -9.49
CA PRO A 135 -18.70 14.14 -9.66
C PRO A 135 -18.23 14.98 -8.47
N ALA A 136 -17.04 14.69 -7.95
CA ALA A 136 -16.35 15.53 -6.98
C ALA A 136 -15.64 16.68 -7.71
N GLY A 137 -15.71 17.88 -7.14
CA GLY A 137 -14.96 19.04 -7.63
C GLY A 137 -13.45 18.91 -7.40
N TYR A 138 -12.69 19.90 -7.88
CA TYR A 138 -11.31 20.06 -7.43
C TYR A 138 -11.27 20.29 -5.92
N ASP A 139 -10.19 19.83 -5.28
CA ASP A 139 -9.97 19.89 -3.84
C ASP A 139 -10.99 19.10 -3.00
N GLU A 140 -11.91 18.36 -3.64
CA GLU A 140 -12.84 17.46 -2.98
C GLU A 140 -12.31 16.01 -3.02
N LEU A 141 -12.51 15.29 -1.92
CA LEU A 141 -12.13 13.88 -1.81
C LEU A 141 -13.19 12.99 -2.46
N GLY A 142 -12.78 12.07 -3.33
CA GLY A 142 -13.69 11.09 -3.94
C GLY A 142 -13.01 9.82 -4.42
N GLU A 143 -13.81 8.88 -4.90
CA GLU A 143 -13.36 7.63 -5.51
C GLU A 143 -12.89 7.89 -6.94
N ARG A 144 -11.68 7.44 -7.24
CA ARG A 144 -11.11 7.44 -8.59
C ARG A 144 -11.82 6.44 -9.49
N VAL A 145 -12.32 6.92 -10.62
CA VAL A 145 -12.95 6.13 -11.68
C VAL A 145 -12.25 6.43 -13.00
N VAL A 146 -11.86 5.37 -13.71
CA VAL A 146 -10.89 5.49 -14.79
C VAL A 146 -11.33 4.75 -16.04
N THR A 147 -11.18 5.41 -17.18
CA THR A 147 -11.24 4.79 -18.49
C THR A 147 -9.84 4.76 -19.09
N SER A 148 -9.39 3.60 -19.52
CA SER A 148 -8.01 3.39 -19.98
C SER A 148 -7.92 3.19 -21.49
N PHE A 149 -6.89 3.81 -22.08
CA PHE A 149 -6.55 3.73 -23.49
C PHE A 149 -5.16 3.09 -23.64
N GLY A 150 -4.91 2.45 -24.78
CA GLY A 150 -3.58 1.90 -25.10
C GLY A 150 -3.32 0.45 -24.68
N ARG A 151 -4.19 -0.19 -23.87
CA ARG A 151 -4.20 -1.66 -23.67
C ARG A 151 -5.25 -2.32 -24.56
N GLY A 152 -4.84 -2.81 -25.73
CA GLY A 152 -5.74 -3.39 -26.73
C GLY A 152 -6.49 -4.65 -26.30
N PHE A 153 -6.06 -5.35 -25.24
CA PHE A 153 -6.62 -6.63 -24.83
C PHE A 153 -7.56 -6.54 -23.62
N ILE A 154 -7.44 -5.47 -22.81
CA ILE A 154 -8.21 -5.27 -21.58
C ILE A 154 -8.59 -3.77 -21.48
N PRO A 155 -9.49 -3.27 -22.34
CA PRO A 155 -10.00 -1.92 -22.19
C PRO A 155 -10.90 -1.85 -20.96
N LEU A 156 -10.62 -0.88 -20.09
CA LEU A 156 -11.45 -0.60 -18.92
C LEU A 156 -12.21 0.70 -19.17
N ILE A 157 -13.53 0.65 -19.03
CA ILE A 157 -14.43 1.79 -19.23
C ILE A 157 -15.11 2.09 -17.90
N ARG A 158 -14.90 3.31 -17.39
CA ARG A 158 -15.38 3.79 -16.09
C ARG A 158 -15.16 2.77 -14.96
N TYR A 159 -13.97 2.17 -14.93
CA TYR A 159 -13.60 1.19 -13.93
C TYR A 159 -13.44 1.87 -12.57
N ARG A 160 -14.13 1.32 -11.58
CA ARG A 160 -14.16 1.82 -10.20
C ARG A 160 -13.01 1.24 -9.41
N THR A 161 -11.97 2.04 -9.19
CA THR A 161 -10.72 1.58 -8.57
C THR A 161 -10.83 1.35 -7.07
N LYS A 162 -11.83 2.01 -6.45
CA LYS A 162 -11.96 2.15 -5.00
C LYS A 162 -10.85 2.95 -4.34
N ASP A 163 -9.92 3.54 -5.08
CA ASP A 163 -8.92 4.44 -4.53
C ASP A 163 -9.52 5.81 -4.24
N MET A 164 -9.22 6.36 -3.06
CA MET A 164 -9.62 7.70 -2.66
C MET A 164 -8.54 8.71 -3.04
N VAL A 165 -8.95 9.74 -3.76
CA VAL A 165 -8.06 10.77 -4.30
C VAL A 165 -8.68 12.15 -4.16
N MET A 166 -7.84 13.18 -4.20
CA MET A 166 -8.24 14.58 -4.26
C MET A 166 -7.63 15.19 -5.52
N LYS A 167 -8.47 15.43 -6.53
CA LYS A 167 -8.00 15.99 -7.80
C LYS A 167 -7.71 17.48 -7.64
N VAL A 168 -6.62 17.96 -8.21
CA VAL A 168 -6.26 19.38 -8.27
C VAL A 168 -5.84 19.76 -9.69
N PRO A 169 -6.02 21.03 -10.10
CA PRO A 169 -5.68 21.46 -11.47
C PRO A 169 -4.20 21.30 -11.79
N ALA A 170 -3.88 21.09 -13.07
CA ALA A 170 -2.50 21.07 -13.59
C ALA A 170 -1.65 22.29 -13.15
N SER A 171 -2.28 23.46 -13.02
CA SER A 171 -1.63 24.71 -12.61
C SER A 171 -1.07 24.68 -11.18
N THR A 172 -1.43 23.70 -10.36
CA THR A 172 -0.83 23.47 -9.04
C THR A 172 0.66 23.10 -9.13
N CYS A 173 1.12 22.60 -10.27
CA CYS A 173 2.52 22.27 -10.48
C CYS A 173 3.22 23.28 -11.42
N THR A 174 4.44 23.68 -11.06
CA THR A 174 5.29 24.58 -11.86
C THR A 174 6.08 23.87 -12.96
N CYS A 175 5.92 22.55 -13.15
CA CYS A 175 6.73 21.79 -14.11
C CYS A 175 6.33 21.97 -15.59
N GLY A 176 5.27 22.73 -15.87
CA GLY A 176 4.79 23.03 -17.22
C GLY A 176 3.91 21.96 -17.87
N ARG A 177 3.64 20.84 -17.19
CA ARG A 177 2.64 19.85 -17.66
C ARG A 177 1.23 20.41 -17.53
N THR A 178 0.38 20.07 -18.48
CA THR A 178 -1.04 20.45 -18.52
C THR A 178 -1.96 19.36 -17.98
N TRP A 179 -1.41 18.35 -17.30
CA TRP A 179 -2.18 17.27 -16.71
C TRP A 179 -2.48 17.54 -15.24
N ASP A 180 -3.72 17.30 -14.85
CA ASP A 180 -4.15 17.42 -13.47
C ASP A 180 -3.38 16.47 -12.54
N LEU A 181 -3.47 16.72 -11.24
CA LEU A 181 -2.78 15.95 -10.21
C LEU A 181 -3.75 15.36 -9.20
N TYR A 182 -3.29 14.33 -8.50
CA TYR A 182 -3.85 13.95 -7.20
C TYR A 182 -2.99 14.49 -6.08
N SER A 183 -3.54 15.45 -5.32
CA SER A 183 -2.89 16.05 -4.16
C SER A 183 -2.77 15.04 -3.03
N GLY A 184 -1.54 14.77 -2.58
CA GLY A 184 -1.23 13.70 -1.64
C GLY A 184 -1.30 12.29 -2.24
N GLY A 185 -1.35 12.15 -3.58
CA GLY A 185 -1.37 10.85 -4.26
C GLY A 185 -2.64 10.05 -3.96
N ILE A 186 -2.51 8.72 -3.86
CA ILE A 186 -3.59 7.83 -3.43
C ILE A 186 -3.69 7.86 -1.89
N ARG A 187 -4.83 8.29 -1.35
CA ARG A 187 -5.03 8.47 0.10
C ARG A 187 -5.54 7.23 0.83
N GLY A 188 -5.88 6.16 0.09
CA GLY A 188 -6.38 4.89 0.63
C GLY A 188 -7.47 4.30 -0.25
N ARG A 189 -8.18 3.27 0.23
CA ARG A 189 -9.35 2.72 -0.47
C ARG A 189 -10.66 2.97 0.27
N TRP A 190 -11.73 3.17 -0.50
CA TRP A 190 -13.10 3.31 -0.03
C TRP A 190 -13.66 2.05 0.64
N ASP A 191 -13.25 0.86 0.19
CA ASP A 191 -13.90 -0.43 0.51
C ASP A 191 -13.11 -1.34 1.46
N ASP A 192 -12.63 -0.80 2.58
CA ASP A 192 -12.17 -1.56 3.77
C ASP A 192 -10.72 -2.11 3.79
N MET A 193 -9.83 -1.77 2.86
CA MET A 193 -8.41 -2.18 2.97
C MET A 193 -7.70 -1.44 4.12
N LYS A 194 -6.94 -2.17 4.95
CA LYS A 194 -6.19 -1.66 6.11
C LYS A 194 -4.69 -1.91 5.94
N LEU A 195 -3.90 -0.84 5.91
CA LEU A 195 -2.44 -0.95 5.94
C LEU A 195 -1.99 -1.22 7.38
N ILE A 196 -1.22 -2.30 7.61
CA ILE A 196 -0.73 -2.70 8.94
C ILE A 196 0.73 -3.09 8.80
N ARG A 197 1.63 -2.29 9.38
CA ARG A 197 3.11 -2.49 9.30
C ARG A 197 3.62 -2.68 7.86
N GLY A 198 3.08 -1.89 6.93
CA GLY A 198 3.46 -1.93 5.50
C GLY A 198 2.76 -3.02 4.67
N THR A 199 1.99 -3.91 5.31
CA THR A 199 1.22 -4.95 4.61
C THR A 199 -0.21 -4.51 4.37
N ASN A 200 -0.71 -4.67 3.13
CA ASN A 200 -2.10 -4.43 2.77
C ASN A 200 -2.98 -5.59 3.28
N VAL A 201 -3.86 -5.31 4.24
CA VAL A 201 -4.79 -6.29 4.81
C VAL A 201 -6.20 -6.00 4.35
N TYR A 202 -6.80 -6.95 3.64
CA TYR A 202 -8.22 -6.90 3.29
C TYR A 202 -9.01 -7.73 4.31
N PRO A 203 -9.93 -7.13 5.08
CA PRO A 203 -10.76 -7.85 6.04
C PRO A 203 -11.45 -9.09 5.47
N ARG A 204 -11.85 -9.03 4.18
CA ARG A 204 -12.46 -10.16 3.47
C ARG A 204 -11.50 -11.32 3.19
N ALA A 205 -10.22 -11.05 2.96
CA ALA A 205 -9.22 -12.09 2.77
C ALA A 205 -8.91 -12.82 4.08
N VAL A 206 -8.83 -12.06 5.18
CA VAL A 206 -8.74 -12.61 6.54
C VAL A 206 -9.98 -13.47 6.86
N GLU A 207 -11.18 -12.97 6.55
CA GLU A 207 -12.43 -13.70 6.73
C GLU A 207 -12.45 -15.02 5.96
N ALA A 208 -12.06 -15.01 4.68
CA ALA A 208 -12.06 -16.21 3.85
C ALA A 208 -11.23 -17.34 4.47
N ILE A 209 -10.02 -17.02 4.97
CA ILE A 209 -9.14 -17.99 5.63
C ILE A 209 -9.75 -18.49 6.94
N ILE A 210 -10.28 -17.60 7.79
CA ILE A 210 -10.91 -17.99 9.06
C ILE A 210 -12.08 -18.95 8.82
N ARG A 211 -12.87 -18.72 7.76
CA ARG A 211 -14.06 -19.54 7.44
C ARG A 211 -13.72 -20.96 6.95
N GLU A 212 -12.46 -21.26 6.63
CA GLU A 212 -12.02 -22.63 6.34
C GLU A 212 -11.93 -23.49 7.61
N TYR A 213 -11.91 -22.87 8.80
CA TYR A 213 -11.81 -23.56 10.08
C TYR A 213 -13.19 -23.81 10.68
N ALA A 214 -13.71 -25.03 10.49
CA ALA A 214 -15.06 -25.40 10.92
C ALA A 214 -15.34 -25.27 12.44
N ALA A 215 -14.29 -25.32 13.28
CA ALA A 215 -14.37 -25.17 14.73
C ALA A 215 -14.59 -23.71 15.19
N ILE A 216 -14.40 -22.72 14.30
CA ILE A 216 -14.65 -21.30 14.59
C ILE A 216 -16.12 -20.99 14.31
N ASP A 217 -16.76 -20.29 15.24
CA ASP A 217 -18.15 -19.84 15.08
C ASP A 217 -18.21 -18.41 14.54
N GLU A 218 -17.68 -17.45 15.31
CA GLU A 218 -17.63 -16.04 14.94
C GLU A 218 -16.24 -15.43 15.23
N PHE A 219 -15.96 -14.31 14.56
CA PHE A 219 -14.71 -13.59 14.73
C PHE A 219 -14.85 -12.07 14.65
N GLN A 220 -13.85 -11.37 15.18
CA GLN A 220 -13.65 -9.93 15.01
C GLN A 220 -12.19 -9.62 14.68
N ILE A 221 -11.97 -8.79 13.66
CA ILE A 221 -10.70 -8.17 13.32
C ILE A 221 -10.59 -6.87 14.11
N TYR A 222 -9.61 -6.80 15.00
CA TYR A 222 -9.36 -5.65 15.86
C TYR A 222 -7.99 -5.06 15.51
N ILE A 223 -7.98 -3.80 15.06
CA ILE A 223 -6.77 -3.08 14.67
C ILE A 223 -6.56 -1.94 15.66
N TRP A 224 -5.37 -1.87 16.23
CA TRP A 224 -5.03 -0.91 17.28
C TRP A 224 -3.57 -0.49 17.17
N ARG A 225 -3.19 0.56 17.89
CA ARG A 225 -1.81 1.05 17.92
C ARG A 225 -1.20 0.81 19.29
N LYS A 226 -0.09 0.07 19.32
CA LYS A 226 0.70 -0.16 20.52
C LYS A 226 1.68 1.01 20.71
N GLU A 227 1.65 1.60 21.91
CA GLU A 227 2.60 2.63 22.35
C GLU A 227 2.72 3.82 21.38
N GLU A 228 1.64 4.18 20.67
CA GLU A 228 1.60 5.26 19.66
C GLU A 228 2.55 5.09 18.44
N VAL A 229 3.22 3.94 18.30
CA VAL A 229 4.25 3.74 17.26
C VAL A 229 3.96 2.56 16.35
N GLN A 230 3.41 1.46 16.88
CA GLN A 230 3.29 0.21 16.13
C GLN A 230 1.84 -0.21 15.93
N ASP A 231 1.39 -0.29 14.68
CA ASP A 231 0.09 -0.85 14.35
C ASP A 231 0.10 -2.38 14.57
N GLU A 232 -0.89 -2.88 15.30
CA GLU A 232 -1.08 -4.29 15.60
C GLU A 232 -2.47 -4.74 15.12
N ILE A 233 -2.55 -6.04 14.78
CA ILE A 233 -3.80 -6.69 14.39
C ILE A 233 -4.04 -7.91 15.27
N THR A 234 -5.23 -7.95 15.85
CA THR A 234 -5.71 -9.06 16.68
C THR A 234 -6.98 -9.63 16.07
N ILE A 235 -7.00 -10.95 15.90
CA ILE A 235 -8.19 -11.71 15.52
C ILE A 235 -8.75 -12.33 16.80
N LYS A 236 -9.93 -11.85 17.21
CA LYS A 236 -10.68 -12.41 18.33
C LYS A 236 -11.63 -13.47 17.79
N LEU A 237 -11.61 -14.66 18.39
CA LEU A 237 -12.34 -15.83 17.89
C LEU A 237 -13.23 -16.45 18.95
N GLU A 238 -14.42 -16.82 18.53
CA GLU A 238 -15.27 -17.76 19.25
C GLU A 238 -15.10 -19.16 18.68
N ILE A 239 -14.86 -20.12 19.57
CA ILE A 239 -14.77 -21.53 19.23
C ILE A 239 -16.10 -22.19 19.57
N LYS A 240 -16.62 -23.01 18.66
CA LYS A 240 -17.87 -23.74 18.85
C LYS A 240 -17.80 -24.61 20.12
N PRO A 241 -18.90 -24.73 20.89
CA PRO A 241 -18.96 -25.62 22.04
C PRO A 241 -18.58 -27.05 21.65
N GLY A 242 -17.70 -27.68 22.43
CA GLY A 242 -17.19 -29.03 22.18
C GLY A 242 -15.92 -29.11 21.33
N HIS A 243 -15.44 -27.98 20.80
CA HIS A 243 -14.19 -27.89 20.02
C HIS A 243 -13.05 -27.18 20.80
N GLU A 244 -13.22 -26.91 22.11
CA GLU A 244 -12.28 -26.11 22.90
C GLU A 244 -10.89 -26.74 23.00
N ALA A 245 -10.83 -28.08 22.97
CA ALA A 245 -9.57 -28.83 23.00
C ALA A 245 -8.72 -28.62 21.73
N GLU A 246 -9.34 -28.21 20.61
CA GLU A 246 -8.64 -27.96 19.34
C GLU A 246 -7.92 -26.61 19.31
N TRP A 247 -8.21 -25.73 20.28
CA TRP A 247 -7.73 -24.35 20.30
C TRP A 247 -6.23 -24.21 20.07
N VAL A 248 -5.41 -24.99 20.80
CA VAL A 248 -3.95 -24.87 20.73
C VAL A 248 -3.44 -25.12 19.32
N VAL A 249 -3.95 -26.15 18.65
CA VAL A 249 -3.53 -26.50 17.29
C VAL A 249 -4.10 -25.50 16.27
N LEU A 250 -5.37 -25.14 16.43
CA LEU A 250 -6.06 -24.19 15.55
C LEU A 250 -5.38 -22.82 15.57
N GLN A 251 -5.06 -22.29 16.75
CA GLN A 251 -4.44 -20.97 16.92
C GLN A 251 -3.12 -20.88 16.14
N HIS A 252 -2.26 -21.90 16.27
CA HIS A 252 -0.96 -21.92 15.58
C HIS A 252 -1.10 -22.07 14.07
N LYS A 253 -2.02 -22.93 13.60
CA LYS A 253 -2.27 -23.12 12.16
C LYS A 253 -2.84 -21.86 11.52
N LEU A 254 -3.88 -21.27 12.12
CA LEU A 254 -4.52 -20.08 11.61
C LEU A 254 -3.54 -18.89 11.57
N ALA A 255 -2.74 -18.69 12.61
CA ALA A 255 -1.72 -17.65 12.61
C ALA A 255 -0.70 -17.82 11.47
N LYS A 256 -0.29 -19.07 11.21
CA LYS A 256 0.63 -19.41 10.12
C LYS A 256 -0.01 -19.16 8.74
N ASP A 257 -1.26 -19.57 8.54
CA ASP A 257 -1.95 -19.41 7.25
C ASP A 257 -2.22 -17.94 6.95
N LEU A 258 -2.66 -17.18 7.95
CA LEU A 258 -2.83 -15.73 7.83
C LEU A 258 -1.50 -15.04 7.51
N ALA A 259 -0.40 -15.41 8.19
CA ALA A 259 0.92 -14.85 7.90
C ALA A 259 1.39 -15.19 6.48
N ASN A 260 1.22 -16.43 6.02
CA ASN A 260 1.59 -16.85 4.66
C ASN A 260 0.81 -16.07 3.58
N ALA A 261 -0.48 -15.83 3.81
CA ALA A 261 -1.33 -15.11 2.87
C ALA A 261 -1.10 -13.59 2.85
N HIS A 262 -0.44 -13.04 3.88
CA HIS A 262 -0.24 -11.60 4.07
C HIS A 262 1.25 -11.28 4.31
N GLU A 263 2.12 -11.80 3.44
CA GLU A 263 3.55 -11.40 3.37
C GLU A 263 4.33 -11.51 4.69
N GLY A 264 3.97 -12.47 5.54
CA GLY A 264 4.61 -12.70 6.84
C GLY A 264 4.11 -11.78 7.96
N LEU A 265 3.05 -10.99 7.75
CA LEU A 265 2.44 -10.16 8.80
C LEU A 265 1.98 -11.04 9.97
N ARG A 266 2.43 -10.72 11.18
CA ARG A 266 2.05 -11.45 12.39
C ARG A 266 0.65 -11.05 12.87
N PHE A 267 -0.28 -11.99 12.88
CA PHE A 267 -1.61 -11.81 13.48
C PHE A 267 -1.60 -12.31 14.93
N ASN A 268 -2.06 -11.49 15.87
CA ASN A 268 -2.33 -11.94 17.24
C ASN A 268 -3.66 -12.68 17.23
N ILE A 269 -3.72 -13.91 17.74
CA ILE A 269 -4.93 -14.73 17.74
C ILE A 269 -5.39 -14.94 19.19
N GLU A 270 -6.56 -14.44 19.52
CA GLU A 270 -7.12 -14.46 20.88
C GLU A 270 -8.44 -15.23 20.90
N ARG A 271 -8.61 -16.11 21.89
CA ARG A 271 -9.90 -16.77 22.15
C ARG A 271 -10.71 -15.89 23.08
N VAL A 272 -11.97 -15.65 22.72
CA VAL A 272 -12.96 -15.04 23.61
C VAL A 272 -14.01 -16.07 24.02
N GLU A 273 -14.79 -15.76 25.05
CA GLU A 273 -15.90 -16.62 25.46
C GLU A 273 -16.95 -16.71 24.36
N TYR A 274 -17.55 -17.89 24.21
CA TYR A 274 -18.57 -18.13 23.19
C TYR A 274 -19.83 -17.28 23.44
N GLY A 275 -20.33 -16.60 22.41
CA GLY A 275 -21.49 -15.71 22.47
C GLY A 275 -21.22 -14.28 22.96
N VAL A 276 -19.97 -13.86 23.16
CA VAL A 276 -19.61 -12.49 23.57
C VAL A 276 -19.42 -11.55 22.37
N LEU A 277 -18.98 -12.08 21.23
CA LEU A 277 -18.93 -11.37 19.97
C LEU A 277 -20.36 -11.18 19.45
N PRO A 278 -20.63 -9.98 18.91
CA PRO A 278 -21.97 -9.68 18.46
C PRO A 278 -22.32 -10.49 17.21
N HIS A 279 -23.38 -11.29 17.32
CA HIS A 279 -23.94 -12.05 16.20
C HIS A 279 -24.84 -11.13 15.36
N PHE A 280 -24.50 -10.91 14.10
CA PHE A 280 -25.27 -10.01 13.23
C PHE A 280 -25.73 -10.72 11.95
N GLU A 281 -27.02 -10.59 11.61
CA GLU A 281 -27.62 -11.12 10.37
C GLU A 281 -27.31 -10.28 9.12
N LEU A 282 -26.68 -9.10 9.28
CA LEU A 282 -26.28 -8.22 8.17
C LEU A 282 -24.83 -7.75 8.34
N LYS A 283 -24.19 -7.43 7.19
CA LYS A 283 -22.78 -7.09 6.87
C LYS A 283 -21.99 -6.13 7.80
N ALA A 284 -22.44 -5.80 9.00
CA ALA A 284 -21.91 -4.72 9.83
C ALA A 284 -20.93 -5.21 10.92
N LYS A 285 -19.70 -4.67 10.85
CA LYS A 285 -18.70 -4.51 11.92
C LYS A 285 -17.97 -5.75 12.49
N ARG A 286 -17.60 -6.72 11.63
CA ARG A 286 -16.50 -7.67 11.94
C ARG A 286 -15.12 -6.99 12.03
N LEU A 287 -15.01 -5.74 11.57
CA LEU A 287 -13.79 -4.92 11.66
C LEU A 287 -13.98 -3.79 12.67
N ALA A 288 -13.08 -3.72 13.65
CA ALA A 288 -12.94 -2.64 14.61
C ALA A 288 -11.53 -2.06 14.47
N ASP A 289 -11.40 -0.96 13.73
CA ASP A 289 -10.17 -0.20 13.62
C ASP A 289 -10.24 0.98 14.59
N VAL A 290 -9.53 0.89 15.71
CA VAL A 290 -9.52 1.89 16.78
C VAL A 290 -8.25 2.74 16.78
N ARG A 291 -7.43 2.62 15.73
CA ARG A 291 -6.28 3.52 15.55
C ARG A 291 -6.79 4.96 15.47
N PRO A 292 -6.01 5.96 15.90
CA PRO A 292 -6.35 7.36 15.69
C PRO A 292 -6.66 7.57 14.20
N VAL A 293 -7.84 8.11 13.89
CA VAL A 293 -8.17 8.47 12.52
C VAL A 293 -7.13 9.49 12.10
N ALA A 294 -6.37 9.18 11.04
CA ALA A 294 -5.51 10.17 10.41
C ALA A 294 -6.43 11.33 10.01
N GLN A 295 -6.34 12.44 10.73
CA GLN A 295 -6.92 13.70 10.30
C GLN A 295 -6.09 14.11 9.10
N TYR A 296 -6.59 13.79 7.90
CA TYR A 296 -6.07 14.29 6.65
C TYR A 296 -6.56 15.70 6.39
#